data_AF-A0AAU9VB93-F1
#
_entry.id   AF-A0AAU9VB93-F1
#
_cell.length_a   1.000
_cell.length_b   1.000
_cell.length_c   1.000
_cell.angle_alpha   90.00
_cell.angle_beta   90.00
_cell.angle_gamma   90.00
#
_symmetry.space_group_name_H-M   'P 1'
#
loop_
_entity.id
_entity.type
_entity.pdbx_description
1 polymer ?
#
loop_
_entity_poly.entity_id
_entity_poly.type
_entity_poly.pdbx_seq_one_letter_code
_entity_poly.pdbx_strand_id
1 'polypeptide(L)' 'MNNDLISLVAPLIPTPRLHFLMTGYTPLSADHELSAIRKTTVLDVMQRLLQPKNMMVSLSPDRANQHCYISILNIIQ' A
#
# COMPACT_ATOMS: atom_id res chain seq x y z
N MET A 1 -18.02 2.11 10.48
CA MET A 1 -17.63 0.92 9.70
C MET A 1 -17.62 1.34 8.24
N ASN A 2 -16.46 1.35 7.58
CA ASN A 2 -16.33 1.85 6.21
C ASN A 2 -16.69 0.73 5.22
N ASN A 3 -17.98 0.42 5.12
CA ASN A 3 -18.48 -0.72 4.35
C ASN A 3 -18.93 -0.34 2.93
N ASP A 4 -19.03 0.96 2.65
CA ASP A 4 -19.38 1.49 1.33
C ASP A 4 -18.18 2.12 0.65
N LEU A 5 -18.16 2.11 -0.69
CA LEU A 5 -17.05 2.67 -1.47
C LEU A 5 -16.78 4.14 -1.12
N ILE A 6 -17.83 4.92 -0.88
CA ILE A 6 -17.72 6.33 -0.50
C ILE A 6 -16.98 6.47 0.83
N SER A 7 -17.34 5.66 1.82
CA SER A 7 -16.72 5.67 3.15
C SER A 7 -15.25 5.22 3.12
N LEU A 8 -14.86 4.42 2.13
CA LEU A 8 -13.49 3.96 1.94
C LEU A 8 -12.62 5.02 1.25
N VAL A 9 -13.15 5.69 0.24
CA VAL A 9 -12.40 6.60 -0.64
C VAL A 9 -12.36 8.04 -0.10
N ALA A 10 -13.44 8.51 0.54
CA ALA A 10 -13.52 9.89 1.02
C ALA A 10 -12.36 10.32 1.95
N PRO A 11 -11.88 9.48 2.90
CA PRO A 11 -10.74 9.84 3.73
C PRO A 11 -9.40 9.90 2.98
N LEU A 12 -9.32 9.31 1.78
CA LEU A 12 -8.09 9.22 1.01
C LEU A 12 -7.87 10.43 0.08
N ILE A 13 -8.93 11.16 -0.26
CA ILE A 13 -8.90 12.27 -1.21
C ILE A 13 -9.04 13.60 -0.44
N PRO A 14 -7.93 14.29 -0.11
CA PRO A 14 -7.98 15.54 0.67
C PRO A 14 -8.55 16.72 -0.13
N THR A 15 -8.38 16.72 -1.45
CA THR A 15 -8.99 17.70 -2.36
C THR A 15 -9.38 17.01 -3.68
N PRO A 16 -10.41 17.47 -4.40
CA PRO A 16 -10.91 16.80 -5.61
C PRO A 16 -9.87 16.60 -6.73
N ARG A 17 -8.85 17.47 -6.80
CA ARG A 17 -7.77 17.34 -7.79
C ARG A 17 -6.73 16.27 -7.42
N LEU A 18 -6.64 15.89 -6.14
CA LEU A 18 -5.70 14.91 -5.62
C LEU A 18 -6.40 13.56 -5.40
N HIS A 19 -6.94 12.97 -6.46
CA HIS A 19 -7.72 11.71 -6.41
C HIS A 19 -6.97 10.50 -6.99
N PHE A 20 -5.71 10.66 -7.42
CA PHE A 20 -4.88 9.56 -7.89
C PHE A 20 -4.33 8.78 -6.70
N LEU A 21 -4.81 7.55 -6.53
CA LEU A 21 -4.36 6.65 -5.47
C LEU A 21 -3.24 5.74 -5.97
N MET A 22 -2.30 5.46 -5.09
CA MET A 22 -1.26 4.46 -5.32
C MET A 22 -1.67 3.17 -4.63
N THR A 23 -1.52 2.05 -5.34
CA THR A 23 -1.83 0.73 -4.80
C THR A 23 -0.54 -0.07 -4.59
N GLY A 24 -0.54 -0.88 -3.55
CA GLY A 24 0.51 -1.85 -3.29
C GLY A 24 -0.07 -3.10 -2.65
N TYR A 25 0.61 -4.23 -2.83
CA TYR A 25 0.20 -5.53 -2.31
C TYR A 25 1.41 -6.31 -1.80
N THR A 26 1.22 -7.10 -0.76
CA THR A 26 2.23 -8.05 -0.27
C THR A 26 1.50 -9.25 0.33
N PRO A 27 1.98 -10.48 0.13
CA PRO A 27 3.20 -10.85 -0.59
C PRO A 27 3.05 -10.80 -2.13
N LEU A 28 4.02 -10.21 -2.83
CA LEU A 28 4.21 -10.40 -4.27
C LEU A 28 5.18 -11.57 -4.47
N SER A 29 4.68 -12.79 -4.40
CA SER A 29 5.47 -14.00 -4.69
C SER A 29 4.99 -14.61 -6.00
N ALA A 30 5.88 -14.74 -6.98
CA ALA A 30 5.67 -15.61 -8.14
C ALA A 30 6.17 -17.00 -7.76
N ASP A 31 5.28 -17.92 -7.39
CA ASP A 31 5.36 -19.41 -7.34
C ASP A 31 6.71 -20.15 -7.15
N HIS A 32 7.78 -19.53 -6.65
CA HIS A 32 9.14 -20.10 -6.60
C HIS A 32 9.85 -19.96 -5.25
N GLU A 33 9.09 -19.71 -4.19
CA GLU A 33 9.58 -19.93 -2.81
C GLU A 33 8.66 -20.96 -2.18
N LEU A 34 8.93 -22.24 -2.50
CA LEU A 34 8.36 -23.40 -1.85
C LEU A 34 8.42 -23.22 -0.32
N SER A 35 7.24 -23.06 0.29
CA SER A 35 6.92 -23.55 1.62
C SER A 35 7.90 -23.24 2.77
N ALA A 36 8.33 -21.99 2.93
CA ALA A 36 8.65 -21.54 4.27
C ALA A 36 7.35 -21.05 4.91
N ILE A 37 6.69 -21.88 5.74
CA ILE A 37 5.62 -21.42 6.63
C ILE A 37 6.26 -20.45 7.63
N ARG A 38 6.47 -19.21 7.19
CA ARG A 38 7.05 -18.16 8.01
C ARG A 38 5.88 -17.49 8.72
N LYS A 39 5.92 -17.53 10.06
CA LYS A 39 5.02 -16.70 10.86
C LYS A 39 5.32 -15.24 10.54
N THR A 40 4.49 -14.63 9.71
CA THR A 40 4.55 -13.19 9.42
C THR A 40 3.63 -12.47 10.37
N THR A 41 4.16 -11.48 11.08
CA THR A 41 3.37 -10.64 11.96
C THR A 41 2.69 -9.52 11.17
N VAL A 42 1.65 -8.91 11.74
CA VAL A 42 1.00 -7.72 11.16
C VAL A 42 2.01 -6.58 10.97
N LEU A 43 2.98 -6.44 11.89
CA LEU A 43 4.06 -5.46 11.76
C LEU A 43 4.91 -5.71 10.51
N ASP A 44 5.28 -6.97 10.25
CA ASP A 44 6.04 -7.34 9.05
C ASP A 44 5.26 -7.06 7.76
N VAL A 45 3.94 -7.18 7.79
CA VAL A 45 3.06 -6.85 6.65
C VAL A 45 3.02 -5.35 6.43
N MET A 46 2.77 -4.57 7.48
CA MET A 46 2.71 -3.11 7.43
C MET A 46 4.01 -2.47 6.94
N GLN A 47 5.16 -2.98 7.38
CA GLN A 47 6.46 -2.52 6.90
C GLN A 47 6.70 -2.84 5.42
N ARG A 48 6.28 -4.04 4.97
CA ARG A 48 6.41 -4.44 3.57
C ARG A 48 5.51 -3.64 2.66
N LEU A 49 4.30 -3.28 3.09
CA LEU A 49 3.36 -2.49 2.29
C LEU A 49 3.92 -1.12 1.87
N LEU A 50 4.86 -0.54 2.62
CA LEU A 50 5.48 0.75 2.26
C LEU A 50 6.72 0.62 1.36
N GLN A 51 7.17 -0.61 1.06
CA GLN A 51 8.36 -0.81 0.23
C GLN A 51 8.05 -0.52 -1.24
N PRO A 52 8.85 0.28 -1.96
CA PRO A 52 8.57 0.64 -3.36
C PRO A 52 8.39 -0.55 -4.31
N LYS A 53 9.06 -1.68 -4.04
CA LYS A 53 8.93 -2.92 -4.83
C LYS A 53 7.54 -3.54 -4.79
N ASN A 54 6.72 -3.18 -3.79
CA ASN A 54 5.36 -3.68 -3.61
C ASN A 54 4.32 -2.74 -4.21
N MET A 55 4.73 -1.60 -4.77
CA MET A 55 3.86 -0.63 -5.42
C MET A 55 3.59 -1.01 -6.86
N MET A 56 2.35 -0.80 -7.32
CA MET A 56 1.92 -1.02 -8.70
C MET A 56 2.06 0.26 -9.56
N VAL A 57 2.87 1.21 -9.12
CA VAL A 57 3.12 2.49 -9.78
C VAL A 57 4.63 2.72 -9.85
N SER A 58 5.12 3.08 -11.04
CA SER A 58 6.51 3.46 -11.22
C SER A 58 6.75 4.89 -10.75
N LEU A 59 7.50 5.06 -9.66
CA LEU A 59 7.95 6.35 -9.17
C LEU A 59 9.47 6.47 -9.31
N SER A 60 9.96 7.64 -9.69
CA SER A 60 11.40 7.91 -9.68
C SER A 60 11.91 7.97 -8.23
N PRO A 61 12.97 7.23 -7.86
CA PRO A 61 13.45 7.14 -6.48
C PRO A 61 13.93 8.48 -5.92
N ASP A 62 14.44 9.37 -6.77
CA ASP A 62 14.92 10.70 -6.39
C ASP A 62 13.80 11.65 -5.91
N ARG A 63 12.55 11.35 -6.28
CA ARG A 63 11.38 12.15 -5.90
C ARG A 63 10.90 11.87 -4.48
N ALA A 64 11.30 10.76 -3.87
CA ALA A 64 10.77 10.34 -2.56
C ALA A 64 11.11 11.32 -1.42
N ASN A 65 12.27 12.01 -1.49
CA ASN A 65 12.69 12.95 -0.45
C ASN A 65 11.93 14.30 -0.47
N GLN A 66 11.22 14.61 -1.56
CA GLN A 66 10.45 15.85 -1.71
C GLN A 66 8.94 15.64 -1.58
N HIS A 67 8.51 14.40 -1.31
CA HIS A 67 7.09 14.04 -1.28
C HIS A 67 6.72 13.42 0.07
N CYS A 68 5.46 13.58 0.46
CA CYS A 68 4.92 13.02 1.69
C CYS A 68 3.59 12.29 1.41
N TYR A 69 3.29 11.29 2.22
CA TYR A 69 1.98 10.66 2.22
C TYR A 69 1.00 11.52 3.01
N ILE A 70 -0.15 11.84 2.40
CA ILE A 70 -1.24 12.58 3.07
C ILE A 70 -2.21 11.62 3.75
N SER A 71 -2.47 10.48 3.10
CA SER A 71 -3.43 9.47 3.55
C SER A 71 -2.92 8.07 3.16
N ILE A 72 -3.23 7.07 3.97
CA ILE A 72 -2.91 5.67 3.71
C ILE A 72 -4.04 4.77 4.21
N LEU A 73 -4.32 3.72 3.44
CA LEU A 73 -5.27 2.68 3.80
C LEU A 73 -4.57 1.33 3.66
N ASN A 74 -4.44 0.61 4.77
CA ASN A 74 -3.96 -0.76 4.78
C ASN A 74 -5.13 -1.68 5.13
N ILE A 75 -5.48 -2.56 4.19
CA ILE A 75 -6.48 -3.60 4.41
C ILE A 75 -5.71 -4.89 4.73
N ILE A 76 -5.89 -5.39 5.95
CA ILE A 76 -5.22 -6.58 6.47
C ILE A 76 -6.31 -7.58 6.87
N GLN A 77 -6.10 -8.85 6.52
CA GLN A 77 -6.96 -9.97 6.91
C GLN A 77 -6.43 -10.68 8.14
#